data_AF-A0A962GUT7-F1
#
_entry.id   AF-A0A962GUT7-F1
#
_cell.length_a   1.000
_cell.length_b   1.000
_cell.length_c   1.000
_cell.angle_alpha   90.00
_cell.angle_beta   90.00
_cell.angle_gamma   90.00
#
_symmetry.space_group_name_H-M   'P 1'
#
loop_
_entity.id
_entity.type
_entity.pdbx_description
1 polymer ?
#
loop_
_entity_poly.entity_id
_entity_poly.type
_entity_poly.pdbx_seq_one_letter_code
_entity_poly.pdbx_strand_id
1 'polypeptide(L)' 'MIKPQAVEEVVNKIGELIPQDIKTLREDFHKNAKAVLVAGLKKMDLVTREEFEVQKAVLAKTREKLKLLEAELKNLKS' A
#
# COMPACT_ATOMS: atom_id res chain seq x y z
N MET A 1 -1.09 -1.18 2.98
CA MET A 1 -1.26 0.11 2.28
C MET A 1 -0.16 1.05 2.75
N ILE A 2 0.51 1.75 1.84
CA ILE A 2 1.64 2.61 2.21
C ILE A 2 1.11 3.90 2.85
N LYS A 3 1.64 4.19 4.04
CA LYS A 3 1.27 5.38 4.81
C LYS A 3 2.10 6.58 4.34
N PRO A 4 1.53 7.79 4.25
CA PRO A 4 2.30 9.00 3.95
C PRO A 4 3.51 9.19 4.88
N GLN A 5 3.37 8.84 6.17
CA GLN A 5 4.44 8.91 7.17
C GLN A 5 5.62 8.00 6.83
N ALA A 6 5.37 6.80 6.28
CA ALA A 6 6.43 5.88 5.90
C ALA A 6 7.27 6.43 4.73
N VAL A 7 6.64 7.16 3.81
CA VAL A 7 7.37 7.85 2.73
C VAL A 7 8.24 8.97 3.30
N GLU A 8 7.72 9.72 4.26
CA GLU A 8 8.42 10.83 4.90
C GLU A 8 9.62 10.35 5.74
N GLU A 9 9.46 9.27 6.49
CA GLU A 9 10.57 8.60 7.21
C GLU A 9 11.68 8.16 6.26
N VAL A 10 11.33 7.58 5.10
CA VAL A 10 12.32 7.18 4.08
C VAL A 10 13.05 8.40 3.51
N VAL A 11 12.32 9.47 3.18
CA VAL A 11 12.93 10.73 2.69
C VAL A 11 13.88 11.31 3.73
N ASN A 12 13.48 11.38 4.99
CA ASN A 12 14.30 11.91 6.08
C ASN A 12 15.58 11.09 6.28
N LYS A 13 15.46 9.76 6.28
CA LYS A 13 16.59 8.85 6.48
C LYS A 13 17.59 8.92 5.32
N ILE A 14 17.13 9.09 4.09
CA ILE A 14 18.02 9.33 2.95
C ILE A 14 18.66 10.73 3.06
N GLY A 15 17.91 11.74 3.47
CA GLY A 15 18.42 13.10 3.68
C GLY A 15 19.49 13.19 4.78
N GLU A 16 19.40 12.36 5.82
CA GLU A 16 20.42 12.26 6.89
C GLU A 16 21.74 11.66 6.43
N LEU A 17 21.73 10.85 5.37
CA LEU A 17 22.93 10.27 4.77
C LEU A 17 23.65 11.25 3.83
N ILE A 18 23.07 12.42 3.54
CA ILE A 18 23.70 13.45 2.69
C ILE A 18 24.77 14.20 3.50
N PRO A 19 26.03 14.26 3.02
CA PRO A 19 27.12 14.97 3.68
C PRO A 19 26.82 16.45 3.92
N GLN A 20 27.29 17.00 5.04
CA GLN A 20 27.01 18.40 5.43
C GLN A 20 27.57 19.45 4.46
N ASP A 21 28.63 19.10 3.72
CA ASP A 21 29.29 19.97 2.73
C ASP A 21 28.37 20.33 1.55
N ILE A 22 27.23 19.64 1.42
CA ILE A 22 26.29 19.80 0.31
C ILE A 22 24.86 20.11 0.83
N LYS A 23 24.75 20.93 1.88
CA LYS A 23 23.47 21.33 2.51
C LYS A 23 22.41 21.85 1.53
N THR A 24 22.80 22.57 0.49
CA THR A 24 21.88 23.07 -0.56
C THR A 24 21.25 21.93 -1.35
N LEU A 25 21.99 20.87 -1.66
CA LEU A 25 21.43 19.66 -2.28
C LEU A 25 20.44 18.95 -1.36
N ARG A 26 20.58 19.03 -0.04
CA ARG A 26 19.67 18.37 0.90
C ARG A 26 18.27 18.99 0.85
N GLU A 27 18.18 20.32 0.78
CA GLU A 27 16.89 21.02 0.68
C GLU A 27 16.20 20.73 -0.66
N ASP A 28 16.96 20.74 -1.75
CA ASP A 28 16.44 20.41 -3.09
C ASP A 28 16.10 18.92 -3.22
N PHE A 29 16.86 18.04 -2.57
CA PHE A 29 16.55 16.61 -2.48
C PHE A 29 15.23 16.40 -1.73
N HIS A 30 15.03 17.00 -0.56
CA HIS A 30 13.78 16.86 0.20
C HIS A 30 12.55 17.30 -0.61
N LYS A 31 12.66 18.41 -1.36
CA LYS A 31 11.58 18.91 -2.23
C LYS A 31 11.20 17.90 -3.32
N ASN A 32 12.18 17.23 -3.91
CA ASN A 32 11.98 16.36 -5.08
C ASN A 32 11.82 14.86 -4.73
N ALA A 33 12.43 14.39 -3.64
CA ALA A 33 12.47 12.97 -3.26
C ALA A 33 11.09 12.41 -2.97
N LYS A 34 10.21 13.19 -2.32
CA LYS A 34 8.82 12.78 -2.07
C LYS A 34 8.05 12.53 -3.36
N ALA A 35 8.20 13.41 -4.36
CA ALA A 35 7.54 13.26 -5.65
C ALA A 35 8.06 12.03 -6.41
N VAL A 36 9.38 11.82 -6.41
CA VAL A 36 10.02 10.66 -7.05
C VAL A 36 9.60 9.34 -6.38
N LEU A 37 9.58 9.28 -5.05
CA LEU A 37 9.15 8.09 -4.32
C LEU A 37 7.67 7.78 -4.57
N VAL A 38 6.79 8.79 -4.53
CA VAL A 38 5.37 8.60 -4.85
C VAL A 38 5.20 8.12 -6.30
N ALA A 39 5.94 8.68 -7.24
CA ALA A 39 5.92 8.24 -8.64
C ALA A 39 6.44 6.81 -8.82
N GLY A 40 7.49 6.43 -8.08
CA GLY A 40 8.02 5.06 -8.06
C GLY A 40 7.03 4.06 -7.48
N LEU A 41 6.41 4.39 -6.35
CA LEU A 41 5.38 3.57 -5.72
C LEU A 41 4.16 3.37 -6.65
N LYS A 42 3.74 4.40 -7.38
CA LYS A 42 2.67 4.26 -8.39
C LYS A 42 3.00 3.26 -9.51
N LYS A 43 4.28 3.04 -9.82
CA LYS A 43 4.71 2.07 -10.84
C LYS A 43 4.79 0.63 -10.32
N MET A 44 4.59 0.38 -9.02
CA MET A 44 4.69 -0.95 -8.41
C MET A 44 3.35 -1.69 -8.34
N ASP A 45 2.43 -1.43 -9.28
CA ASP A 45 1.08 -2.02 -9.32
C ASP A 45 0.33 -1.96 -7.98
N LEU A 46 0.48 -0.83 -7.27
CA LEU A 46 -0.18 -0.63 -5.98
C LEU A 46 -1.67 -0.37 -6.19
N VAL A 47 -2.49 -1.13 -5.47
CA VAL A 47 -3.93 -0.86 -5.38
C VAL A 47 -4.21 0.25 -4.36
N THR A 48 -5.22 1.05 -4.66
CA THR A 48 -5.73 2.08 -3.75
C THR A 48 -6.37 1.43 -2.53
N ARG A 49 -6.57 2.24 -1.47
CA ARG A 49 -7.30 1.78 -0.27
C ARG A 49 -8.70 1.31 -0.61
N GLU A 50 -9.37 2.07 -1.47
CA GLU A 50 -10.76 1.83 -1.84
C GLU A 50 -10.89 0.51 -2.59
N GLU A 51 -10.03 0.26 -3.59
CA GLU A 51 -9.98 -1.01 -4.30
C GLU A 51 -9.72 -2.20 -3.36
N PHE A 52 -8.82 -2.03 -2.39
CA PHE A 52 -8.54 -3.07 -1.41
C PHE A 52 -9.75 -3.37 -0.51
N GLU A 53 -10.44 -2.35 0.00
CA GLU A 53 -11.64 -2.55 0.82
C GLU A 53 -12.78 -3.18 0.01
N VAL A 54 -12.93 -2.81 -1.27
CA VAL A 54 -13.88 -3.47 -2.18
C VAL A 54 -13.55 -4.95 -2.34
N GLN A 55 -12.29 -5.31 -2.61
CA GLN A 55 -11.88 -6.71 -2.74
C GLN A 55 -12.10 -7.50 -1.44
N LYS A 56 -11.85 -6.89 -0.29
CA LYS A 56 -12.13 -7.48 1.02
C LYS A 56 -13.62 -7.77 1.22
N ALA A 57 -14.49 -6.84 0.82
CA ALA A 57 -15.94 -7.03 0.87
C ALA A 57 -16.40 -8.15 -0.07
N VAL A 58 -15.87 -8.20 -1.29
CA VAL A 58 -16.12 -9.29 -2.24
C VAL A 58 -15.71 -10.63 -1.64
N LEU A 59 -14.52 -10.73 -1.05
CA LEU A 59 -14.03 -11.95 -0.41
C LEU A 59 -14.93 -12.39 0.75
N ALA A 60 -15.39 -11.46 1.58
CA ALA A 60 -16.30 -11.76 2.68
C ALA A 60 -17.62 -12.37 2.17
N LYS A 61 -18.23 -11.77 1.16
CA LYS A 61 -19.45 -12.27 0.52
C LYS A 61 -19.25 -13.64 -0.12
N THR A 62 -18.10 -13.87 -0.77
CA THR A 62 -17.78 -15.17 -1.37
C THR A 62 -17.64 -16.26 -0.30
N ARG A 63 -17.01 -15.96 0.84
CA ARG A 63 -16.91 -16.91 1.96
C ARG A 63 -18.27 -17.25 2.57
N GLU A 64 -19.16 -16.27 2.67
CA GLU A 64 -20.53 -16.51 3.13
C GLU A 64 -21.28 -17.44 2.18
N LYS A 65 -21.25 -17.15 0.87
CA LYS A 65 -21.85 -18.02 -0.15
C LYS A 65 -21.27 -19.43 -0.15
N LEU A 66 -19.95 -19.55 0.02
CA LEU A 66 -19.27 -20.85 0.10
C LEU A 66 -19.83 -21.68 1.27
N LYS A 67 -19.95 -21.08 2.45
CA LYS A 67 -20.51 -21.77 3.63
C LYS A 67 -21.95 -22.25 3.43
N LEU A 68 -22.78 -21.46 2.76
CA LEU A 68 -24.15 -21.84 2.45
C LEU A 68 -24.18 -23.05 1.51
N LEU A 69 -23.39 -23.01 0.43
CA LEU A 69 -23.29 -24.13 -0.51
C LEU A 69 -22.72 -25.39 0.15
N GLU A 70 -21.73 -25.26 1.04
CA GLU A 70 -21.19 -26.37 1.82
C GLU A 70 -22.26 -27.00 2.74
N ALA A 71 -23.12 -26.18 3.35
CA ALA A 71 -24.22 -26.66 4.18
C ALA A 71 -25.29 -27.39 3.34
N GLU A 72 -25.67 -26.84 2.19
CA GLU A 72 -26.60 -27.47 1.24
C GLU A 72 -26.05 -28.82 0.75
N LEU A 73 -24.77 -28.87 0.38
CA LEU A 73 -24.12 -30.10 -0.05
C LEU A 73 -24.12 -31.17 1.05
N LYS A 74 -23.90 -30.76 2.31
CA LYS A 74 -23.93 -31.68 3.45
C LYS A 74 -25.34 -32.25 3.68
N ASN A 75 -26.37 -31.42 3.53
CA ASN A 75 -27.76 -31.84 3.64
C ASN A 75 -28.16 -32.82 2.53
N LEU A 76 -27.65 -32.64 1.30
CA LEU A 76 -27.91 -33.52 0.16
C LEU A 76 -27.15 -34.85 0.19
N LYS A 77 -26.02 -34.90 0.89
CA LYS A 77 -25.18 -36.11 1.03
C LYS A 77 -25.48 -36.94 2.27
N SER A 78 -26.45 -36.51 3.09
CA SER A 78 -26.98 -37.27 4.23
C SER A 78 -28.23 -38.04 3.81
#